data_AF-A0A376W8H2-F1
#
_entry.id   AF-A0A376W8H2-F1
#
_cell.length_a   1.000
_cell.length_b   1.000
_cell.length_c   1.000
_cell.angle_alpha   90.00
_cell.angle_beta   90.00
_cell.angle_gamma   90.00
#
_symmetry.space_group_name_H-M   'P 1'
#
loop_
_entity.id
_entity.type
_entity.pdbx_description
1 polymer ?
#
loop_
_entity_poly.entity_id
_entity_poly.type
_entity_poly.pdbx_seq_one_letter_code
_entity_poly.pdbx_strand_id
1 'polypeptide(L)' 'MEFKDLPMQFQEMAANIVRSQLATLDLSTVEKETIDTISGNVRRAFIGLCEEKQLSDNQDLHENTSWN' A
#
# COMPACT_ATOMS: atom_id res chain seq x y z
N MET A 1 -8.45 5.14 3.77
CA MET A 1 -7.40 6.00 3.16
C MET A 1 -7.32 5.70 1.67
N GLU A 2 -7.12 6.70 0.80
CA GLU A 2 -6.81 6.45 -0.61
C GLU A 2 -5.29 6.36 -0.84
N PHE A 3 -4.87 5.70 -1.93
CA PHE A 3 -3.44 5.55 -2.26
C PHE A 3 -2.72 6.91 -2.42
N LYS A 4 -3.41 7.92 -2.93
CA LYS A 4 -2.88 9.28 -3.08
C LYS A 4 -2.61 9.97 -1.74
N ASP A 5 -3.24 9.49 -0.67
CA ASP A 5 -3.08 10.02 0.68
C ASP A 5 -1.86 9.41 1.40
N LEU A 6 -1.25 8.37 0.82
CA LEU A 6 -0.05 7.75 1.38
C LEU A 6 1.15 8.71 1.26
N PRO A 7 2.09 8.68 2.22
CA PRO A 7 3.37 9.35 2.07
C PRO A 7 4.06 9.03 0.74
N MET A 8 4.71 10.03 0.13
CA MET A 8 5.36 9.90 -1.19
C MET A 8 6.29 8.69 -1.27
N GLN A 9 7.04 8.42 -0.20
CA GLN A 9 7.97 7.29 -0.09
C GLN A 9 7.27 5.93 -0.31
N PHE A 10 6.06 5.79 0.23
CA PHE A 10 5.26 4.57 0.06
C PHE A 10 4.64 4.49 -1.33
N GLN A 11 4.25 5.63 -1.92
CA GLN A 11 3.79 5.67 -3.30
C GLN A 11 4.90 5.24 -4.27
N GLU A 12 6.13 5.75 -4.08
CA GLU A 12 7.31 5.38 -4.86
C GLU A 12 7.65 3.90 -4.72
N MET A 13 7.63 3.38 -3.49
CA MET A 13 7.88 1.96 -3.22
C MET A 13 6.84 1.06 -3.92
N ALA A 14 5.55 1.38 -3.80
CA ALA A 14 4.48 0.66 -4.47
C ALA A 14 4.63 0.71 -6.00
N ALA A 15 4.97 1.87 -6.57
CA ALA A 15 5.23 2.01 -8.00
C ALA A 15 6.43 1.15 -8.46
N ASN A 16 7.49 1.08 -7.65
CA ASN A 16 8.65 0.23 -7.94
C ASN A 16 8.29 -1.26 -7.89
N ILE A 17 7.46 -1.69 -6.94
CA ILE A 17 7.01 -3.09 -6.85
C ILE A 17 6.16 -3.46 -8.06
N VAL A 18 5.19 -2.62 -8.43
CA VAL A 18 4.38 -2.83 -9.64
C VAL A 18 5.29 -2.94 -10.86
N ARG A 19 6.24 -2.01 -11.02
CA ARG A 19 7.19 -2.04 -12.16
C ARG A 19 8.00 -3.34 -12.20
N SER A 20 8.52 -3.79 -11.06
CA SER A 20 9.29 -5.04 -10.99
C SER A 20 8.44 -6.26 -11.30
N GLN A 21 7.20 -6.32 -10.83
CA GLN A 21 6.28 -7.41 -11.15
C GLN A 21 5.91 -7.43 -12.63
N LEU A 22 5.60 -6.27 -13.21
CA LEU A 22 5.31 -6.15 -14.65
C LEU A 22 6.52 -6.50 -15.53
N ALA A 23 7.75 -6.22 -15.09
CA ALA A 23 8.96 -6.57 -15.83
C ALA A 23 9.18 -8.08 -15.99
N THR A 24 8.51 -8.91 -15.20
CA THR A 24 8.57 -10.39 -15.33
C THR A 24 7.56 -10.96 -16.33
N LEU A 25 6.69 -10.12 -16.87
CA LEU A 25 5.61 -10.53 -17.76
C LEU A 25 5.94 -10.16 -19.21
N ASP A 26 5.47 -10.97 -20.15
CA ASP A 26 5.36 -10.57 -21.54
C ASP A 26 4.13 -9.67 -21.71
N LEU A 27 4.36 -8.36 -21.64
CA LEU A 27 3.29 -7.37 -21.73
C LEU A 27 2.59 -7.34 -23.09
N SER A 28 3.11 -8.01 -24.11
CA SER A 28 2.47 -8.12 -25.43
C SER A 28 1.33 -9.13 -25.47
N THR A 29 1.32 -10.08 -24.52
CA THR A 29 0.34 -11.17 -24.44
C THR A 29 -0.48 -11.15 -23.15
N VAL A 30 -0.05 -10.39 -22.14
CA VAL A 30 -0.74 -10.32 -20.86
C VAL A 30 -2.08 -9.58 -20.97
N GLU A 31 -3.11 -10.15 -20.34
CA GLU A 31 -4.42 -9.49 -20.26
C GLU A 31 -4.41 -8.31 -19.30
N LYS A 32 -5.20 -7.28 -19.63
CA LYS A 32 -5.38 -6.10 -18.78
C LYS A 32 -5.81 -6.46 -17.36
N GLU A 33 -6.65 -7.50 -17.19
CA GLU A 33 -7.10 -7.96 -15.89
C GLU A 33 -5.93 -8.40 -14.99
N THR A 34 -4.88 -8.99 -15.57
CA THR A 34 -3.68 -9.38 -14.81
C THR A 34 -2.94 -8.13 -14.30
N ILE A 35 -2.82 -7.10 -15.14
CA ILE A 35 -2.19 -5.82 -14.77
C ILE A 35 -3.01 -5.10 -13.68
N ASP A 36 -4.33 -5.08 -13.82
CA ASP A 36 -5.25 -4.50 -12.84
C ASP A 36 -5.18 -5.25 -11.50
N THR A 37 -5.06 -6.58 -11.55
CA THR A 37 -4.91 -7.42 -10.36
C THR A 37 -3.61 -7.14 -9.62
N ILE A 38 -2.49 -7.07 -10.34
CA ILE A 38 -1.17 -6.73 -9.78
C ILE A 38 -1.23 -5.36 -9.09
N SER A 39 -1.69 -4.36 -9.83
CA SER A 39 -1.77 -2.97 -9.33
C SER A 39 -2.72 -2.86 -8.14
N GLY A 40 -3.86 -3.54 -8.20
CA GLY A 40 -4.86 -3.59 -7.13
C GLY A 40 -4.34 -4.25 -5.86
N ASN A 41 -3.57 -5.34 -5.99
CA ASN A 41 -2.98 -6.05 -4.86
C ASN A 41 -1.93 -5.19 -4.14
N VAL A 42 -1.02 -4.57 -4.89
CA VAL A 42 -0.01 -3.67 -4.31
C VAL A 42 -0.68 -2.49 -3.61
N ARG A 43 -1.68 -1.86 -4.26
CA ARG A 43 -2.43 -0.75 -3.66
C ARG A 43 -3.10 -1.15 -2.34
N ARG A 44 -3.80 -2.30 -2.31
CA ARG A 44 -4.49 -2.80 -1.12
C ARG A 44 -3.53 -3.09 0.03
N ALA A 45 -2.39 -3.71 -0.26
CA ALA A 45 -1.39 -4.03 0.75
C ALA A 45 -0.83 -2.76 1.43
N PHE A 46 -0.46 -1.74 0.65
CA PHE A 46 0.09 -0.51 1.21
C PHE A 46 -0.93 0.33 1.98
N ILE A 47 -2.18 0.40 1.50
CA ILE A 47 -3.26 1.06 2.24
C ILE A 47 -3.50 0.34 3.58
N GLY A 48 -3.61 -1.00 3.56
CA GLY A 48 -3.82 -1.79 4.78
C GLY A 48 -2.72 -1.57 5.82
N LEU A 49 -1.45 -1.62 5.40
CA LEU A 49 -0.31 -1.37 6.30
C LEU A 49 -0.35 0.03 6.94
N CYS A 50 -0.74 1.06 6.18
CA CYS A 50 -0.82 2.42 6.69
C CYS A 50 -2.04 2.65 7.59
N GLU A 51 -3.15 1.96 7.34
CA GLU A 51 -4.33 1.98 8.21
C GLU A 51 -4.05 1.25 9.53
N GLU A 52 -3.39 0.09 9.49
CA GLU A 52 -2.96 -0.66 10.67
C GLU A 52 -2.00 0.17 11.54
N LYS A 53 -1.02 0.82 10.92
CA LYS A 53 -0.08 1.70 11.64
C LYS A 53 -0.79 2.90 12.28
N GLN A 54 -1.73 3.52 11.59
CA GLN A 54 -2.50 4.63 12.17
C GLN A 54 -3.35 4.17 13.36
N LEU A 55 -3.92 2.96 13.30
CA LEU A 55 -4.67 2.40 14.41
C LEU A 55 -3.78 2.09 15.61
N SER A 56 -2.59 1.53 15.40
CA SER A 56 -1.62 1.26 16.48
C SER A 56 -1.13 2.55 17.15
N ASP A 57 -0.75 3.55 16.36
CA ASP A 57 -0.23 4.83 16.87
C ASP A 57 -1.30 5.56 17.72
N ASN A 58 -2.58 5.43 17.34
CA ASN A 58 -3.70 6.01 18.10
C ASN A 58 -4.02 5.24 19.39
N GLN A 59 -3.78 3.92 19.45
CA GLN A 59 -3.97 3.13 20.67
C GLN A 59 -2.89 3.44 21.72
N ASP A 60 -1.62 3.54 21.30
CA ASP A 60 -0.49 3.91 22.18
C ASP A 60 -0.66 5.30 22.79
N LEU A 61 -1.27 6.24 22.06
CA LEU A 61 -1.59 7.57 22.57
C LEU A 61 -2.67 7.55 23.65
N HIS A 62 -3.64 6.64 23.58
CA HIS A 62 -4.76 6.59 24.51
C HIS A 62 -4.40 5.92 25.84
N GLU A 63 -3.47 4.95 25.83
CA GLU A 63 -2.97 4.29 27.05
C GLU A 63 -2.12 5.23 27.92
N ASN A 64 -1.38 6.17 27.32
CA ASN A 64 -0.52 7.12 28.04
C ASN A 64 -1.29 8.25 28.76
N THR A 65 -2.58 8.42 28.51
CA THR A 65 -3.42 9.46 29.16
C THR A 65 -4.19 8.98 30.40
N SER A 66 -4.03 7.72 30.84
CA SER A 66 -4.81 7.14 31.94
C SER A 66 -4.13 7.14 33.32
N TRP A 67 -3.11 7.99 33.57
CA TRP A 67 -2.46 8.14 34.89
C TRP A 67 -2.45 9.59 35.39
N ASN A 68 -3.63 10.17 35.62
CA ASN A 68 -3.74 11.43 36.37
C ASN A 68 -4.89 11.37 37.37
#